data_AF-A0A537E6Y5-F1
#
_entry.id   AF-A0A537E6Y5-F1
#
_cell.length_a   1.000
_cell.length_b   1.000
_cell.length_c   1.000
_cell.angle_alpha   90.00
_cell.angle_beta   90.00
_cell.angle_gamma   90.00
#
_symmetry.space_group_name_H-M   'P 1'
#
loop_
_entity.id
_entity.type
_entity.pdbx_description
1 polymer ?
#
loop_
_entity_poly.entity_id
_entity_poly.type
_entity_poly.pdbx_seq_one_letter_code
_entity_poly.pdbx_strand_id
1 'polypeptide(L)'
;MLAKLVRFVLLTRFSKPLLGVIAFFLAYDIVIRALTNSPGFSTGFSYYAVGATIFFITVSLLFGGLFILKSDRDYLLTLPLKRRDLSISLFTAQFVGSGITILFLFGFYLGGARTLEATAVLIADLAILAAVVTALGVVSNILSTWLRAGLAVILGLWCFSSILGNPFTPVSPFTGDLLYGSIVLFGLAVVIVPVALRELAYLELGSMRSMLRATSSQYKRTMSFSGRSPVRAIYSYHLSFLELVARVNLAGSTSYRATRVRTSTVLIISSALAAVYLSLGLSAFADLLSTRPVVLILPILMGVITLVLMSQATFSNERGWLAFTAMDPAVYLRHLLLSRAVSTLAIIGPFGIVNSVLAFLGVSEGVNSSIVLLITVPSASILATYLVARMGAVQQVKEEGMMPGQFDLKQFLVIIPIYIMVALIAVSEISLIGSIIIATVVGILALLMMASKSVWRGIAYRLTERGFV
;
A
#
# COMPACT_ATOMS: atom_id res chain seq x y z
N MET A 1 -11.28 32.70 -6.06
CA MET A 1 -11.94 31.68 -5.22
C MET A 1 -11.14 30.39 -5.18
N LEU A 2 -10.75 29.81 -6.32
CA LEU A 2 -9.89 28.62 -6.42
C LEU A 2 -8.72 28.56 -5.42
N ALA A 3 -7.84 29.56 -5.36
CA ALA A 3 -6.67 29.54 -4.45
C ALA A 3 -7.07 29.46 -2.96
N LYS A 4 -8.16 30.13 -2.57
CA LYS A 4 -8.71 30.04 -1.20
C LYS A 4 -9.26 28.65 -0.92
N LEU A 5 -9.92 28.03 -1.91
CA LEU A 5 -10.46 26.68 -1.82
C LEU A 5 -9.36 25.63 -1.73
N VAL A 6 -8.34 25.70 -2.59
CA VAL A 6 -7.16 24.83 -2.54
C VAL A 6 -6.49 24.92 -1.18
N ARG A 7 -6.25 26.14 -0.68
CA ARG A 7 -5.66 26.35 0.65
C ARG A 7 -6.53 25.74 1.76
N PHE A 8 -7.85 25.94 1.71
CA PHE A 8 -8.79 25.36 2.68
C PHE A 8 -8.74 23.83 2.67
N VAL A 9 -8.82 23.21 1.50
CA VAL A 9 -8.79 21.75 1.32
C VAL A 9 -7.46 21.17 1.79
N LEU A 10 -6.32 21.80 1.49
CA LEU A 10 -5.02 21.31 1.95
C LEU A 10 -4.85 21.42 3.47
N LEU A 11 -5.24 22.53 4.08
CA LEU A 11 -5.09 22.74 5.53
C LEU A 11 -6.03 21.86 6.37
N THR A 12 -7.18 21.49 5.83
CA THR A 12 -8.14 20.60 6.52
C THR A 12 -7.77 19.13 6.35
N ARG A 13 -7.07 18.75 5.27
CA ARG A 13 -6.75 17.35 4.94
C ARG A 13 -5.35 16.89 5.33
N PHE A 14 -4.40 17.81 5.47
CA PHE A 14 -3.03 17.50 5.88
C PHE A 14 -2.68 18.25 7.16
N SER A 15 -2.04 17.58 8.10
CA SER A 15 -1.55 18.25 9.29
C SER A 15 -0.40 19.20 8.91
N LYS A 16 -0.34 20.37 9.56
CA LYS A 16 0.76 21.33 9.38
C LYS A 16 2.16 20.69 9.47
N PRO A 17 2.46 19.80 10.43
CA PRO A 17 3.78 19.16 10.49
C PRO A 17 4.03 18.24 9.29
N LEU A 18 3.02 17.54 8.78
CA LEU A 18 3.18 16.72 7.57
C LEU A 18 3.50 17.58 6.34
N LEU A 19 2.81 18.71 6.15
CA LEU A 19 3.13 19.64 5.06
C LEU A 19 4.55 20.21 5.19
N GLY A 20 4.99 20.52 6.41
CA GLY A 20 6.37 20.94 6.68
C GLY A 20 7.40 19.89 6.31
N VAL A 21 7.15 18.63 6.66
CA VAL A 21 8.02 17.49 6.31
C VAL A 21 8.05 17.26 4.80
N ILE A 22 6.91 17.34 4.12
CA ILE A 22 6.83 17.26 2.65
C ILE A 22 7.68 18.36 2.01
N ALA A 23 7.53 19.61 2.46
CA ALA A 23 8.31 20.74 1.95
C ALA A 23 9.81 20.57 2.22
N PHE A 24 10.18 20.07 3.41
CA PHE A 24 11.56 19.76 3.76
C PHE A 24 12.16 18.70 2.84
N PHE A 25 11.47 17.60 2.58
CA PHE A 25 11.99 16.56 1.69
C PHE A 25 12.09 17.04 0.24
N LEU A 26 11.16 17.87 -0.25
CA LEU A 26 11.26 18.45 -1.59
C LEU A 26 12.48 19.38 -1.71
N ALA A 27 12.73 20.19 -0.68
CA ALA A 27 13.93 21.03 -0.63
C ALA A 27 15.21 20.19 -0.52
N TYR A 28 15.19 19.13 0.30
CA TYR A 28 16.31 18.21 0.49
C TYR A 28 16.68 17.48 -0.81
N ASP A 29 15.70 17.02 -1.58
CA ASP A 29 15.92 16.36 -2.88
C ASP A 29 16.65 17.28 -3.88
N ILE A 30 16.25 18.56 -3.92
CA ILE A 30 16.91 19.60 -4.72
C ILE A 30 18.36 19.82 -4.26
N VAL A 31 18.60 19.88 -2.94
CA VAL A 31 19.93 20.13 -2.37
C VAL A 31 20.85 18.93 -2.56
N ILE A 32 20.39 17.70 -2.32
CA ILE A 32 21.18 16.49 -2.55
C ILE A 32 21.61 16.39 -3.99
N ARG A 33 20.71 16.68 -4.93
CA ARG A 33 21.06 16.73 -6.35
C ARG A 33 22.19 17.71 -6.65
N ALA A 34 22.17 18.90 -6.05
CA ALA A 34 23.24 19.87 -6.24
C ALA A 34 24.60 19.38 -5.71
N LEU A 35 24.59 18.48 -4.73
CA LEU A 35 25.79 17.95 -4.06
C LEU A 35 26.24 16.59 -4.59
N THR A 36 25.38 15.84 -5.29
CA THR A 36 25.70 14.51 -5.83
C THR A 36 25.77 14.52 -7.35
N ASN A 37 26.96 14.23 -7.88
CA ASN A 37 27.12 13.82 -9.27
C ASN A 37 26.54 12.42 -9.40
N SER A 38 25.24 12.32 -9.66
CA SER A 38 24.60 11.01 -9.76
C SER A 38 25.15 10.26 -10.98
N PRO A 39 25.43 8.95 -10.86
CA PRO A 39 25.76 8.14 -12.02
C PRO A 39 24.56 8.17 -12.98
N GLY A 40 24.80 8.57 -14.23
CA GLY A 40 23.77 8.59 -15.28
C GLY A 40 23.07 7.23 -15.41
N PHE A 41 21.88 7.22 -16.04
CA PHE A 41 20.97 6.06 -16.19
C PHE A 41 21.70 4.70 -16.25
N SER A 42 21.91 4.08 -15.08
CA SER A 42 22.52 2.76 -15.01
C SER A 42 21.44 1.69 -15.24
N THR A 43 21.85 0.50 -15.64
CA THR A 43 20.94 -0.64 -15.85
C THR A 43 20.12 -0.94 -14.59
N GLY A 44 20.74 -0.88 -13.40
CA GLY A 44 20.05 -1.08 -12.12
C GLY A 44 18.96 -0.05 -11.83
N PHE A 45 19.23 1.24 -12.10
CA PHE A 45 18.22 2.29 -11.93
C PHE A 45 17.11 2.17 -12.98
N SER A 46 17.37 1.72 -14.19
CA SER A 46 16.32 1.51 -15.19
C SER A 46 15.31 0.44 -14.74
N TYR A 47 15.78 -0.65 -14.12
CA TYR A 47 14.89 -1.67 -13.54
C TYR A 47 14.05 -1.14 -12.37
N TYR A 48 14.64 -0.31 -11.52
CA TYR A 48 13.89 0.34 -10.44
C TYR A 48 12.78 1.25 -10.98
N ALA A 49 13.05 2.07 -11.99
CA ALA A 49 12.06 2.97 -12.59
C ALA A 49 10.85 2.19 -13.11
N VAL A 50 11.12 1.12 -13.87
CA VAL A 50 10.07 0.26 -14.44
C VAL A 50 9.30 -0.46 -13.34
N GLY A 51 9.98 -1.09 -12.39
CA GLY A 51 9.33 -1.78 -11.27
C GLY A 51 8.49 -0.85 -10.40
N ALA A 52 9.03 0.31 -10.02
CA ALA A 52 8.32 1.30 -9.21
C ALA A 52 7.12 1.88 -9.95
N THR A 53 7.23 2.18 -11.25
CA THR A 53 6.09 2.70 -12.01
C THR A 53 4.99 1.66 -12.16
N ILE A 54 5.33 0.41 -12.50
CA ILE A 54 4.36 -0.70 -12.56
C ILE A 54 3.67 -0.85 -11.21
N PHE A 55 4.43 -0.82 -10.11
CA PHE A 55 3.88 -0.88 -8.77
C PHE A 55 2.88 0.26 -8.50
N PHE A 56 3.25 1.51 -8.78
CA PHE A 56 2.38 2.66 -8.52
C PHE A 56 1.13 2.71 -9.40
N ILE A 57 1.24 2.35 -10.67
CA ILE A 57 0.09 2.23 -11.58
C ILE A 57 -0.85 1.12 -11.09
N THR A 58 -0.31 -0.04 -10.74
CA THR A 58 -1.09 -1.19 -10.27
C THR A 58 -1.81 -0.86 -8.96
N VAL A 59 -1.10 -0.29 -8.00
CA VAL A 59 -1.69 0.14 -6.72
C VAL A 59 -2.76 1.20 -6.95
N SER A 60 -2.52 2.18 -7.81
CA SER A 60 -3.50 3.24 -8.08
C SER A 60 -4.74 2.72 -8.81
N LEU A 61 -4.61 1.73 -9.70
CA LEU A 61 -5.77 1.16 -10.39
C LEU A 61 -6.56 0.18 -9.51
N LEU A 62 -5.89 -0.70 -8.76
CA LEU A 62 -6.55 -1.72 -7.95
C LEU A 62 -7.10 -1.15 -6.63
N PHE A 63 -6.31 -0.28 -6.00
CA PHE A 63 -6.53 0.23 -4.65
C PHE A 63 -6.78 1.74 -4.61
N GLY A 64 -6.83 2.41 -5.77
CA GLY A 64 -7.16 3.82 -5.87
C GLY A 64 -8.56 4.17 -5.37
N GLY A 65 -8.74 5.48 -5.17
CA GLY A 65 -9.84 6.05 -4.40
C GLY A 65 -10.05 7.53 -4.66
N LEU A 66 -11.16 8.06 -4.17
CA LEU A 66 -11.41 9.50 -4.11
C LEU A 66 -10.90 10.05 -2.79
N PHE A 67 -10.06 11.08 -2.83
CA PHE A 67 -9.56 11.72 -1.62
C PHE A 67 -10.62 12.62 -1.01
N ILE A 68 -11.53 12.05 -0.22
CA ILE A 68 -12.70 12.75 0.32
C ILE A 68 -12.95 12.32 1.77
N LEU A 69 -13.06 13.30 2.64
CA LEU A 69 -13.48 13.11 4.03
C LEU A 69 -15.00 13.05 4.12
N LYS A 70 -15.52 12.39 5.16
CA LYS A 70 -16.95 12.44 5.46
C LYS A 70 -17.49 13.87 5.58
N SER A 71 -16.74 14.76 6.25
CA SER A 71 -17.07 16.18 6.37
C SER A 71 -17.16 16.90 5.01
N ASP A 72 -16.40 16.46 4.00
CA ASP A 72 -16.47 17.07 2.68
C ASP A 72 -17.79 16.74 2.00
N ARG A 73 -18.28 15.51 2.16
CA ARG A 73 -19.60 15.13 1.65
C ARG A 73 -20.71 15.91 2.36
N ASP A 74 -20.64 16.01 3.68
CA ASP A 74 -21.69 16.63 4.49
C ASP A 74 -21.70 18.16 4.35
N TYR A 75 -20.57 18.78 3.96
CA TYR A 75 -20.43 20.23 3.88
C TYR A 75 -19.88 20.71 2.53
N LEU A 76 -18.63 20.36 2.18
CA LEU A 76 -17.92 20.90 1.01
C LEU A 76 -18.66 20.67 -0.33
N LEU A 77 -19.22 19.48 -0.53
CA LEU A 77 -19.98 19.09 -1.72
C LEU A 77 -21.41 19.67 -1.73
N THR A 78 -21.87 20.27 -0.63
CA THR A 78 -23.20 20.92 -0.60
C THR A 78 -23.12 22.43 -0.86
N LEU A 79 -21.91 22.99 -0.83
CA LEU A 79 -21.71 24.42 -1.04
C LEU A 79 -21.95 24.77 -2.52
N PRO A 80 -22.55 25.94 -2.83
CA PRO A 80 -22.78 26.41 -4.19
C PRO A 80 -21.48 26.91 -4.84
N LEU A 81 -20.50 26.01 -5.02
CA LEU A 81 -19.21 26.28 -5.64
C LEU A 81 -19.21 25.95 -7.13
N LYS A 82 -18.35 26.63 -7.90
CA LYS A 82 -18.11 26.27 -9.30
C LYS A 82 -17.49 24.88 -9.35
N ARG A 83 -18.09 23.96 -10.12
CA ARG A 83 -17.63 22.56 -10.27
C ARG A 83 -16.16 22.44 -10.66
N ARG A 84 -15.68 23.33 -11.55
CA ARG A 84 -14.26 23.42 -11.95
C ARG A 84 -13.33 23.75 -10.78
N ASP A 85 -13.74 24.69 -9.92
CA ASP A 85 -12.90 25.10 -8.78
C ASP A 85 -12.82 23.95 -7.76
N LEU A 86 -13.95 23.28 -7.53
CA LEU A 86 -14.05 22.10 -6.67
C LEU A 86 -13.18 20.94 -7.22
N SER A 87 -13.34 20.58 -8.49
CA SER A 87 -12.61 19.45 -9.09
C SER A 87 -11.10 19.66 -9.07
N ILE A 88 -10.62 20.86 -9.39
CA ILE A 88 -9.20 21.20 -9.32
C ILE A 88 -8.72 21.12 -7.87
N SER A 89 -9.47 21.66 -6.90
CA SER A 89 -9.06 21.62 -5.48
C SER A 89 -8.96 20.20 -4.92
N LEU A 90 -9.91 19.33 -5.27
CA LEU A 90 -9.90 17.92 -4.89
C LEU A 90 -8.75 17.17 -5.57
N PHE A 91 -8.49 17.45 -6.85
CA PHE A 91 -7.39 16.85 -7.58
C PHE A 91 -6.04 17.27 -7.01
N THR A 92 -5.85 18.55 -6.67
CA THR A 92 -4.62 19.03 -6.02
C THR A 92 -4.40 18.34 -4.68
N ALA A 93 -5.46 18.20 -3.86
CA ALA A 93 -5.33 17.49 -2.60
C ALA A 93 -4.98 16.00 -2.78
N GLN A 94 -5.56 15.36 -3.79
CA GLN A 94 -5.24 13.99 -4.17
C GLN A 94 -3.79 13.86 -4.67
N PHE A 95 -3.32 14.81 -5.48
CA PHE A 95 -1.92 14.89 -5.95
C PHE A 95 -0.93 15.07 -4.78
N VAL A 96 -1.25 15.93 -3.81
CA VAL A 96 -0.42 16.08 -2.59
C VAL A 96 -0.40 14.79 -1.77
N GLY A 97 -1.53 14.08 -1.69
CA GLY A 97 -1.64 12.83 -0.94
C GLY A 97 -0.86 11.68 -1.57
N SER A 98 -0.99 11.49 -2.89
CA SER A 98 -0.42 10.33 -3.60
C SER A 98 0.72 10.65 -4.55
N GLY A 99 0.60 11.70 -5.36
CA GLY A 99 1.59 12.08 -6.36
C GLY A 99 2.95 12.44 -5.78
N ILE A 100 2.99 13.04 -4.59
CA ILE A 100 4.24 13.45 -3.92
C ILE A 100 5.18 12.27 -3.64
N THR A 101 4.65 11.08 -3.39
CA THR A 101 5.52 9.91 -3.15
C THR A 101 6.28 9.47 -4.39
N ILE A 102 5.71 9.66 -5.59
CA ILE A 102 6.41 9.46 -6.85
C ILE A 102 7.51 10.50 -7.00
N LEU A 103 7.24 11.77 -6.62
CA LEU A 103 8.26 12.81 -6.62
C LEU A 103 9.45 12.44 -5.73
N PHE A 104 9.21 11.91 -4.52
CA PHE A 104 10.29 11.49 -3.62
C PHE A 104 11.07 10.27 -4.11
N LEU A 105 10.39 9.28 -4.68
CA LEU A 105 11.04 8.04 -5.10
C LEU A 105 11.73 8.16 -6.46
N PHE A 106 11.32 9.12 -7.30
CA PHE A 106 11.96 9.37 -8.59
C PHE A 106 12.87 10.61 -8.58
N GLY A 107 12.93 11.37 -7.49
CA GLY A 107 13.72 12.61 -7.39
C GLY A 107 15.20 12.44 -7.75
N PHE A 108 15.79 11.29 -7.42
CA PHE A 108 17.18 10.98 -7.77
C PHE A 108 17.43 10.85 -9.29
N TYR A 109 16.42 10.53 -10.12
CA TYR A 109 16.59 10.48 -11.59
C TYR A 109 16.91 11.85 -12.19
N LEU A 110 16.56 12.94 -11.50
CA LEU A 110 16.91 14.29 -11.91
C LEU A 110 18.43 14.52 -11.92
N GLY A 111 19.19 13.74 -11.14
CA GLY A 111 20.65 13.75 -11.17
C GLY A 111 21.26 13.07 -12.41
N GLY A 112 20.47 12.28 -13.15
CA GLY A 112 20.94 11.56 -14.33
C GLY A 112 21.00 12.41 -15.60
N ALA A 113 20.32 13.56 -15.62
CA ALA A 113 20.35 14.50 -16.73
C ALA A 113 21.65 15.31 -16.75
N ARG A 114 22.42 15.17 -17.85
CA ARG A 114 23.69 15.88 -18.04
C ARG A 114 23.53 17.34 -18.45
N THR A 115 22.36 17.74 -18.96
CA THR A 115 22.07 19.10 -19.43
C THR A 115 20.90 19.74 -18.65
N LEU A 116 20.88 21.07 -18.60
CA LEU A 116 19.81 21.83 -17.95
C LEU A 116 18.46 21.59 -18.64
N GLU A 117 18.46 21.48 -19.97
CA GLU A 117 17.26 21.19 -20.77
C GLU A 117 16.69 19.80 -20.47
N ALA A 118 17.54 18.76 -20.49
CA ALA A 118 17.11 17.40 -20.16
C ALA A 118 16.58 17.30 -18.72
N THR A 119 17.17 18.07 -17.80
CA THR A 119 16.65 18.19 -16.44
C THR A 119 15.24 18.77 -16.42
N ALA A 120 15.01 19.89 -17.12
CA ALA A 120 13.71 20.54 -17.12
C ALA A 120 12.62 19.62 -17.68
N VAL A 121 12.94 18.86 -18.73
CA VAL A 121 12.05 17.84 -19.30
C VAL A 121 11.79 16.71 -18.30
N LEU A 122 12.82 16.16 -17.64
CA LEU A 122 12.63 15.12 -16.61
C LEU A 122 11.79 15.59 -15.42
N ILE A 123 11.95 16.85 -14.98
CA ILE A 123 11.10 17.43 -13.91
C ILE A 123 9.64 17.47 -14.39
N ALA A 124 9.41 17.90 -15.63
CA ALA A 124 8.08 17.93 -16.22
C ALA A 124 7.50 16.51 -16.33
N ASP A 125 8.25 15.55 -16.85
CA ASP A 125 7.82 14.15 -16.97
C ASP A 125 7.52 13.54 -15.61
N LEU A 126 8.32 13.82 -14.59
CA LEU A 126 8.11 13.32 -13.24
C LEU A 126 6.83 13.90 -12.62
N ALA A 127 6.56 15.19 -12.84
CA ALA A 127 5.29 15.82 -12.43
C ALA A 127 4.08 15.26 -13.22
N ILE A 128 4.24 15.01 -14.52
CA ILE A 128 3.20 14.43 -15.38
C ILE A 128 2.93 12.98 -14.95
N LEU A 129 3.96 12.17 -14.68
CA LEU A 129 3.81 10.81 -14.18
C LEU A 129 3.07 10.79 -12.85
N ALA A 130 3.45 11.65 -11.92
CA ALA A 130 2.75 11.81 -10.65
C ALA A 130 1.26 12.18 -10.86
N ALA A 131 0.96 13.04 -11.84
CA ALA A 131 -0.40 13.43 -12.20
C ALA A 131 -1.19 12.28 -12.85
N VAL A 132 -0.57 11.51 -13.75
CA VAL A 132 -1.17 10.33 -14.40
C VAL A 132 -1.52 9.26 -13.37
N VAL A 133 -0.59 8.90 -12.49
CA VAL A 133 -0.85 7.90 -11.45
C VAL A 133 -1.96 8.37 -10.50
N THR A 134 -1.92 9.64 -10.10
CA THR A 134 -2.97 10.26 -9.28
C THR A 134 -4.34 10.19 -9.99
N ALA A 135 -4.38 10.49 -11.28
CA ALA A 135 -5.59 10.48 -12.10
C ALA A 135 -6.12 9.07 -12.32
N LEU A 136 -5.26 8.06 -12.54
CA LEU A 136 -5.63 6.65 -12.56
C LEU A 136 -6.30 6.22 -11.25
N GLY A 137 -5.80 6.72 -10.11
CA GLY A 137 -6.42 6.54 -8.81
C GLY A 137 -7.86 7.05 -8.74
N VAL A 138 -8.14 8.23 -9.31
CA VAL A 138 -9.49 8.80 -9.40
C VAL A 138 -10.38 7.98 -10.35
N VAL A 139 -9.88 7.66 -11.55
CA VAL A 139 -10.61 6.92 -12.59
C VAL A 139 -10.93 5.49 -12.14
N SER A 140 -10.11 4.89 -11.28
CA SER A 140 -10.40 3.57 -10.71
C SER A 140 -11.79 3.50 -10.07
N ASN A 141 -12.31 4.60 -9.53
CA ASN A 141 -13.59 4.62 -8.81
C ASN A 141 -14.80 4.30 -9.68
N ILE A 142 -14.75 4.60 -10.98
CA ILE A 142 -15.84 4.30 -11.91
C ILE A 142 -15.75 2.91 -12.54
N LEU A 143 -14.56 2.31 -12.52
CA LEU A 143 -14.29 1.02 -13.15
C LEU A 143 -14.72 -0.15 -12.25
N SER A 144 -15.14 -1.25 -12.86
CA SER A 144 -15.36 -2.53 -12.17
C SER A 144 -14.02 -3.20 -11.82
N THR A 145 -13.99 -4.08 -10.82
CA THR A 145 -12.75 -4.75 -10.36
C THR A 145 -12.03 -5.49 -11.48
N TRP A 146 -12.76 -6.13 -12.39
CA TRP A 146 -12.19 -6.83 -13.54
C TRP A 146 -11.53 -5.89 -14.54
N LEU A 147 -12.16 -4.75 -14.84
CA LEU A 147 -11.57 -3.74 -15.72
C LEU A 147 -10.33 -3.09 -15.10
N ARG A 148 -10.33 -2.85 -13.79
CA ARG A 148 -9.15 -2.35 -13.05
C ARG A 148 -7.98 -3.32 -13.15
N ALA A 149 -8.24 -4.61 -12.92
CA ALA A 149 -7.21 -5.64 -13.04
C ALA A 149 -6.69 -5.77 -14.47
N GLY A 150 -7.58 -5.78 -15.47
CA GLY A 150 -7.19 -5.81 -16.89
C GLY A 150 -6.33 -4.61 -17.28
N LEU A 151 -6.73 -3.40 -16.90
CA LEU A 151 -5.95 -2.18 -17.17
C LEU A 151 -4.62 -2.17 -16.43
N ALA A 152 -4.56 -2.66 -15.19
CA ALA A 152 -3.31 -2.76 -14.45
C ALA A 152 -2.32 -3.72 -15.13
N VAL A 153 -2.81 -4.86 -15.64
CA VAL A 153 -2.00 -5.81 -16.41
C VAL A 153 -1.54 -5.19 -17.73
N ILE A 154 -2.43 -4.56 -18.50
CA ILE A 154 -2.10 -3.94 -19.79
C ILE A 154 -1.05 -2.83 -19.62
N LEU A 155 -1.28 -1.88 -18.69
CA LEU A 155 -0.32 -0.80 -18.44
C LEU A 155 0.97 -1.33 -17.82
N GLY A 156 0.88 -2.34 -16.95
CA GLY A 156 2.05 -3.00 -16.36
C GLY A 156 2.94 -3.66 -17.42
N LEU A 157 2.34 -4.41 -18.35
CA LEU A 157 3.05 -5.01 -19.48
C LEU A 157 3.60 -3.94 -20.43
N TRP A 158 2.87 -2.85 -20.64
CA TRP A 158 3.35 -1.74 -21.47
C TRP A 158 4.59 -1.08 -20.86
N CYS A 159 4.60 -0.78 -19.57
CA CYS A 159 5.78 -0.30 -18.86
C CYS A 159 6.92 -1.33 -18.86
N PHE A 160 6.61 -2.61 -18.67
CA PHE A 160 7.60 -3.69 -18.69
C PHE A 160 8.29 -3.82 -20.05
N SER A 161 7.57 -3.54 -21.15
CA SER A 161 8.16 -3.56 -22.49
C SER A 161 9.35 -2.60 -22.67
N SER A 162 9.48 -1.57 -21.82
CA SER A 162 10.64 -0.68 -21.80
C SER A 162 11.94 -1.41 -21.51
N ILE A 163 11.90 -2.47 -20.68
CA ILE A 163 13.06 -3.32 -20.40
C ILE A 163 13.50 -4.09 -21.64
N LEU A 164 12.55 -4.43 -22.51
CA LEU A 164 12.81 -5.12 -23.78
C LEU A 164 13.31 -4.17 -24.89
N GLY A 165 13.59 -2.90 -24.55
CA GLY A 165 14.08 -1.89 -25.49
C GLY A 165 12.99 -1.15 -26.26
N ASN A 166 11.72 -1.20 -25.82
CA ASN A 166 10.66 -0.39 -26.43
C ASN A 166 10.74 1.08 -25.96
N PRO A 167 10.97 2.06 -26.85
CA PRO A 167 11.07 3.47 -26.48
C PRO A 167 9.70 4.14 -26.27
N PHE A 168 8.60 3.48 -26.68
CA PHE A 168 7.25 4.05 -26.61
C PHE A 168 6.51 3.59 -25.35
N THR A 169 6.98 3.98 -24.17
CA THR A 169 6.30 3.66 -22.90
C THR A 169 6.26 4.87 -21.98
N PRO A 170 5.30 4.95 -21.02
CA PRO A 170 5.25 6.05 -20.07
C PRO A 170 6.43 6.07 -19.07
N VAL A 171 7.28 5.04 -19.04
CA VAL A 171 8.48 4.96 -18.17
C VAL A 171 9.77 5.27 -18.92
N SER A 172 9.72 5.27 -20.26
CA SER A 172 10.90 5.49 -21.12
C SER A 172 11.71 6.76 -20.82
N PRO A 173 11.16 7.88 -20.31
CA PRO A 173 11.97 9.02 -19.89
C PRO A 173 13.00 8.68 -18.80
N PHE A 174 12.69 7.70 -17.96
CA PHE A 174 13.51 7.28 -16.82
C PHE A 174 14.44 6.11 -17.15
N THR A 175 14.36 5.54 -18.36
CA THR A 175 15.24 4.46 -18.83
C THR A 175 16.24 4.90 -19.90
N GLY A 176 16.19 6.17 -20.33
CA GLY A 176 17.16 6.78 -21.25
C GLY A 176 16.56 7.39 -22.53
N ASP A 177 15.30 7.06 -22.87
CA ASP A 177 14.61 7.55 -24.07
C ASP A 177 13.69 8.72 -23.74
N LEU A 178 14.31 9.89 -23.51
CA LEU A 178 13.63 11.10 -23.06
C LEU A 178 12.53 11.53 -24.04
N LEU A 179 12.85 11.80 -25.32
CA LEU A 179 11.92 12.37 -26.29
C LEU A 179 10.66 11.52 -26.53
N TYR A 180 10.83 10.24 -26.88
CA TYR A 180 9.71 9.34 -27.18
C TYR A 180 8.89 9.05 -25.93
N GLY A 181 9.56 8.86 -24.79
CA GLY A 181 8.93 8.67 -23.51
C GLY A 181 8.06 9.85 -23.09
N SER A 182 8.58 11.08 -23.19
CA SER A 182 7.85 12.30 -22.79
C SER A 182 6.60 12.49 -23.64
N ILE A 183 6.68 12.22 -24.96
CA ILE A 183 5.52 12.33 -25.87
C ILE A 183 4.42 11.32 -25.46
N VAL A 184 4.80 10.07 -25.21
CA VAL A 184 3.85 9.02 -24.79
C VAL A 184 3.23 9.35 -23.43
N LEU A 185 4.04 9.78 -22.47
CA LEU A 185 3.59 10.13 -21.13
C LEU A 185 2.65 11.35 -21.15
N PHE A 186 2.99 12.38 -21.93
CA PHE A 186 2.14 13.55 -22.15
C PHE A 186 0.82 13.17 -22.82
N GLY A 187 0.85 12.35 -23.87
CA GLY A 187 -0.35 11.85 -24.55
C GLY A 187 -1.27 11.09 -23.59
N LEU A 188 -0.71 10.23 -22.74
CA LEU A 188 -1.44 9.52 -21.70
C LEU A 188 -2.08 10.50 -20.69
N ALA A 189 -1.36 11.54 -20.28
CA ALA A 189 -1.85 12.55 -19.35
C ALA A 189 -3.01 13.39 -19.92
N VAL A 190 -2.92 13.80 -21.20
CA VAL A 190 -3.98 14.54 -21.89
C VAL A 190 -5.29 13.75 -21.95
N VAL A 191 -5.23 12.42 -21.96
CA VAL A 191 -6.43 11.58 -21.91
C VAL A 191 -6.92 11.38 -20.47
N ILE A 192 -6.06 10.95 -19.55
CA ILE A 192 -6.48 10.48 -18.23
C ILE A 192 -6.81 11.64 -17.27
N VAL A 193 -6.02 12.72 -17.27
CA VAL A 193 -6.20 13.83 -16.33
C VAL A 193 -7.55 14.55 -16.53
N PRO A 194 -7.99 14.89 -17.76
CA PRO A 194 -9.31 15.48 -17.96
C PRO A 194 -10.46 14.55 -17.56
N VAL A 195 -10.34 13.24 -17.78
CA VAL A 195 -11.33 12.26 -17.33
C VAL A 195 -11.42 12.27 -15.80
N ALA A 196 -10.28 12.26 -15.09
CA ALA A 196 -10.26 12.36 -13.63
C ALA A 196 -10.89 13.67 -13.12
N LEU A 197 -10.57 14.81 -13.75
CA LEU A 197 -11.16 16.11 -13.38
C LEU A 197 -12.67 16.14 -13.60
N ARG A 198 -13.16 15.52 -14.69
CA ARG A 198 -14.60 15.37 -14.94
C ARG A 198 -15.25 14.54 -13.84
N GLU A 199 -14.68 13.40 -13.47
CA GLU A 199 -15.24 12.57 -12.41
C GLU A 199 -15.31 13.30 -11.06
N LEU A 200 -14.28 14.08 -10.71
CA LEU A 200 -14.29 14.91 -9.50
C LEU A 200 -15.32 16.04 -9.55
N ALA A 201 -15.64 16.57 -10.73
CA ALA A 201 -16.63 17.64 -10.90
C ALA A 201 -18.08 17.19 -10.70
N TYR A 202 -18.38 15.90 -10.88
CA TYR A 202 -19.73 15.31 -10.82
C TYR A 202 -19.91 14.33 -9.67
N LEU A 203 -19.07 14.46 -8.65
CA LEU A 203 -18.89 13.47 -7.59
C LEU A 203 -20.11 13.31 -6.67
N GLU A 204 -20.88 14.38 -6.44
CA GLU A 204 -22.14 14.34 -5.67
C GLU A 204 -23.11 13.27 -6.21
N LEU A 205 -23.33 13.27 -7.52
CA LEU A 205 -24.20 12.32 -8.23
C LEU A 205 -23.65 10.89 -8.15
N GLY A 206 -22.32 10.74 -8.23
CA GLY A 206 -21.64 9.46 -8.13
C GLY A 206 -21.72 8.84 -6.73
N SER A 207 -21.55 9.65 -5.68
CA SER A 207 -21.58 9.22 -4.28
C SER A 207 -22.99 8.80 -3.82
N MET A 208 -24.03 9.51 -4.25
CA MET A 208 -25.42 9.12 -4.00
C MET A 208 -25.78 7.79 -4.69
N ARG A 209 -25.31 7.60 -5.93
CA ARG A 209 -25.56 6.38 -6.70
C ARG A 209 -24.83 5.16 -6.14
N SER A 210 -23.61 5.33 -5.60
CA SER A 210 -22.85 4.22 -5.01
C SER A 210 -23.46 3.73 -3.69
N MET A 211 -23.97 4.62 -2.84
CA MET A 211 -24.66 4.25 -1.60
C MET A 211 -25.99 3.53 -1.85
N LEU A 212 -26.78 3.99 -2.83
CA LEU A 212 -28.02 3.31 -3.23
C LEU A 212 -27.75 1.89 -3.76
N ARG A 213 -26.63 1.69 -4.46
CA ARG A 213 -26.19 0.33 -4.86
C ARG A 213 -25.70 -0.51 -3.67
N ALA A 214 -24.95 0.07 -2.74
CA ALA A 214 -24.44 -0.64 -1.57
C ALA A 214 -25.56 -1.12 -0.63
N THR A 215 -26.57 -0.27 -0.39
CA THR A 215 -27.76 -0.58 0.42
C THR A 215 -28.66 -1.65 -0.22
N SER A 216 -28.63 -1.82 -1.54
CA SER A 216 -29.41 -2.85 -2.25
C SER A 216 -28.81 -4.27 -2.18
N SER A 217 -27.57 -4.43 -1.67
CA SER A 217 -26.98 -5.76 -1.53
C SER A 217 -27.51 -6.45 -0.27
N GLN A 218 -28.53 -7.31 -0.43
CA GLN A 218 -28.89 -8.27 0.61
C GLN A 218 -27.63 -9.03 1.05
N TYR A 219 -27.35 -9.06 2.36
CA TYR A 219 -26.26 -9.84 2.92
C TYR A 219 -26.43 -11.31 2.53
N LYS A 220 -25.69 -11.77 1.52
CA LYS A 220 -25.90 -13.07 0.88
C LYS A 220 -25.81 -14.26 1.84
N ARG A 221 -25.08 -14.12 2.95
CA ARG A 221 -24.91 -15.16 3.99
C ARG A 221 -24.67 -14.52 5.36
N THR A 222 -25.48 -14.88 6.34
CA THR A 222 -25.31 -14.50 7.75
C THR A 222 -24.47 -15.54 8.48
N MET A 223 -23.53 -15.09 9.32
CA MET A 223 -22.76 -15.96 10.20
C MET A 223 -23.41 -15.97 11.59
N SER A 224 -23.74 -17.15 12.10
CA SER A 224 -24.25 -17.29 13.47
C SER A 224 -23.09 -17.51 14.45
N PHE A 225 -23.12 -16.77 15.56
CA PHE A 225 -22.22 -16.92 16.69
C PHE A 225 -22.90 -17.53 17.93
N SER A 226 -24.16 -17.96 17.80
CA SER A 226 -24.91 -18.57 18.90
C SER A 226 -24.17 -19.80 19.46
N GLY A 227 -24.06 -19.88 20.79
CA GLY A 227 -23.38 -20.97 21.49
C GLY A 227 -21.85 -20.94 21.43
N ARG A 228 -21.22 -19.91 20.85
CA ARG A 228 -19.74 -19.76 20.85
C ARG A 228 -19.29 -18.91 22.03
N SER A 229 -18.16 -19.30 22.65
CA SER A 229 -17.50 -18.44 23.63
C SER A 229 -16.92 -17.18 22.94
N PRO A 230 -16.73 -16.06 23.66
CA PRO A 230 -16.22 -14.82 23.06
C PRO A 230 -14.90 -15.01 22.30
N VAL A 231 -13.96 -15.77 22.86
CA VAL A 231 -12.67 -16.08 22.21
C VAL A 231 -12.86 -16.90 20.94
N ARG A 232 -13.74 -17.91 20.96
CA ARG A 232 -14.05 -18.70 19.76
C ARG A 232 -14.74 -17.87 18.70
N ALA A 233 -15.57 -16.90 19.08
CA ALA A 233 -16.21 -15.99 18.14
C ALA A 233 -15.16 -15.18 17.36
N ILE A 234 -14.15 -14.62 18.04
CA ILE A 234 -13.04 -13.87 17.43
C ILE A 234 -12.34 -14.73 16.36
N TYR A 235 -11.86 -15.93 16.74
CA TYR A 235 -11.17 -16.80 15.79
C TYR A 235 -12.07 -17.22 14.65
N SER A 236 -13.32 -17.56 14.93
CA SER A 236 -14.21 -18.01 13.88
C SER A 236 -14.49 -16.91 12.85
N TYR A 237 -14.57 -15.65 13.28
CA TYR A 237 -14.75 -14.53 12.38
C TYR A 237 -13.48 -14.27 11.54
N HIS A 238 -12.33 -14.04 12.19
CA HIS A 238 -11.10 -13.63 11.51
C HIS A 238 -10.41 -14.75 10.72
N LEU A 239 -10.60 -16.03 11.10
CA LEU A 239 -10.07 -17.16 10.33
C LEU A 239 -10.97 -17.55 9.17
N SER A 240 -12.26 -17.21 9.20
CA SER A 240 -13.17 -17.49 8.07
C SER A 240 -13.06 -16.42 6.98
N PHE A 241 -12.79 -15.18 7.37
CA PHE A 241 -12.76 -14.04 6.47
C PHE A 241 -11.48 -13.22 6.64
N LEU A 242 -10.75 -13.06 5.55
CA LEU A 242 -9.71 -12.07 5.41
C LEU A 242 -10.32 -10.76 4.96
N GLU A 243 -10.11 -9.73 5.77
CA GLU A 243 -10.42 -8.37 5.38
C GLU A 243 -9.23 -7.83 4.58
N LEU A 244 -9.35 -7.87 3.26
CA LEU A 244 -8.41 -7.20 2.38
C LEU A 244 -8.76 -5.72 2.39
N VAL A 245 -7.94 -4.97 3.10
CA VAL A 245 -8.07 -3.53 3.20
C VAL A 245 -7.12 -2.91 2.21
N ALA A 246 -7.70 -2.22 1.22
CA ALA A 246 -6.99 -1.35 0.31
C ALA A 246 -6.66 -0.04 1.03
N ARG A 247 -5.76 -0.12 2.02
CA ARG A 247 -5.14 1.04 2.66
C ARG A 247 -3.64 0.85 2.59
N VAL A 248 -3.11 0.77 1.37
CA VAL A 248 -1.67 0.71 1.15
C VAL A 248 -1.15 2.13 1.35
N ASN A 249 -0.86 2.45 2.61
CA ASN A 249 -0.41 3.77 3.08
C ASN A 249 1.06 4.09 2.68
N LEU A 250 1.58 3.43 1.65
CA LEU A 250 2.92 3.74 1.11
C LEU A 250 2.92 5.06 0.32
N ALA A 251 1.74 5.49 -0.16
CA ALA A 251 1.58 6.66 -1.02
C ALA A 251 0.30 7.44 -0.76
N GLY A 252 -0.16 7.51 0.50
CA GLY A 252 -1.40 8.20 0.85
C GLY A 252 -2.64 7.53 0.25
N SER A 253 -3.31 6.65 1.03
CA SER A 253 -4.58 6.09 0.58
C SER A 253 -5.64 7.19 0.47
N THR A 254 -6.18 7.39 -0.71
CA THR A 254 -7.18 8.44 -0.92
C THR A 254 -8.56 8.03 -0.41
N SER A 255 -8.87 6.73 -0.45
CA SER A 255 -10.12 6.18 0.10
C SER A 255 -9.87 4.88 0.84
N TYR A 256 -10.78 4.55 1.76
CA TYR A 256 -10.80 3.24 2.39
C TYR A 256 -11.71 2.27 1.63
N ARG A 257 -11.19 1.13 1.17
CA ARG A 257 -12.03 0.01 0.72
C ARG A 257 -11.66 -1.24 1.48
N ALA A 258 -12.66 -1.85 2.10
CA ALA A 258 -12.55 -3.18 2.64
C ALA A 258 -13.28 -4.14 1.72
N THR A 259 -12.66 -5.28 1.43
CA THR A 259 -13.37 -6.40 0.83
C THR A 259 -13.12 -7.61 1.71
N ARG A 260 -14.20 -8.29 2.09
CA ARG A 260 -14.12 -9.52 2.85
C ARG A 260 -14.04 -10.69 1.88
N VAL A 261 -12.90 -11.37 1.88
CA VAL A 261 -12.69 -12.59 1.09
C VAL A 261 -12.61 -13.76 2.04
N ARG A 262 -13.16 -14.91 1.65
CA ARG A 262 -13.02 -16.12 2.47
C ARG A 262 -11.56 -16.54 2.51
N THR A 263 -11.07 -16.87 3.70
CA THR A 263 -9.69 -17.33 3.88
C THR A 263 -9.39 -18.58 3.04
N SER A 264 -10.37 -19.47 2.87
CA SER A 264 -10.23 -20.65 2.01
C SER A 264 -9.99 -20.29 0.54
N THR A 265 -10.66 -19.26 0.02
CA THR A 265 -10.44 -18.78 -1.35
C THR A 265 -9.04 -18.21 -1.50
N VAL A 266 -8.59 -17.42 -0.53
CA VAL A 266 -7.23 -16.87 -0.55
C VAL A 266 -6.18 -17.98 -0.46
N LEU A 267 -6.40 -19.00 0.38
CA LEU A 267 -5.52 -20.17 0.49
C LEU A 267 -5.43 -20.96 -0.82
N ILE A 268 -6.53 -21.14 -1.53
CA ILE A 268 -6.53 -21.80 -2.85
C ILE A 268 -5.71 -20.96 -3.84
N ILE A 269 -5.94 -19.64 -3.90
CA ILE A 269 -5.22 -18.75 -4.82
C ILE A 269 -3.72 -18.71 -4.47
N SER A 270 -3.38 -18.56 -3.19
CA SER A 270 -1.98 -18.53 -2.75
C SER A 270 -1.28 -19.86 -3.00
N SER A 271 -1.97 -21.00 -2.84
CA SER A 271 -1.42 -22.32 -3.14
C SER A 271 -1.21 -22.53 -4.64
N ALA A 272 -2.14 -22.07 -5.49
CA ALA A 272 -1.98 -22.12 -6.94
C ALA A 272 -0.80 -21.24 -7.40
N LEU A 273 -0.68 -20.02 -6.88
CA LEU A 273 0.46 -19.14 -7.17
C LEU A 273 1.78 -19.72 -6.64
N ALA A 274 1.78 -20.36 -5.47
CA ALA A 274 2.95 -21.03 -4.93
C ALA A 274 3.39 -22.22 -5.80
N ALA A 275 2.46 -22.97 -6.40
CA ALA A 275 2.77 -24.03 -7.35
C ALA A 275 3.41 -23.48 -8.65
N VAL A 276 2.91 -22.35 -9.17
CA VAL A 276 3.55 -21.65 -10.29
C VAL A 276 4.95 -21.19 -9.90
N TYR A 277 5.12 -20.61 -8.70
CA TYR A 277 6.42 -20.21 -8.18
C TYR A 277 7.40 -21.39 -8.05
N LEU A 278 6.95 -22.56 -7.57
CA LEU A 278 7.76 -23.78 -7.55
C LEU A 278 8.24 -24.16 -8.95
N SER A 279 7.34 -24.12 -9.94
CA SER A 279 7.69 -24.45 -11.34
C SER A 279 8.72 -23.49 -11.92
N LEU A 280 8.60 -22.19 -11.63
CA LEU A 280 9.56 -21.17 -12.06
C LEU A 280 10.91 -21.36 -11.36
N GLY A 281 10.91 -21.66 -10.06
CA GLY A 281 12.11 -21.92 -9.27
C GLY A 281 12.88 -23.17 -9.67
N LEU A 282 12.24 -24.11 -10.37
CA LEU A 282 12.85 -25.33 -10.91
C LEU A 282 13.15 -25.28 -12.42
N SER A 283 12.65 -24.26 -13.14
CA SER A 283 12.80 -24.16 -14.59
C SER A 283 14.21 -23.77 -15.02
N ALA A 284 14.63 -24.16 -16.24
CA ALA A 284 15.90 -23.76 -16.86
C ALA A 284 16.09 -22.23 -16.99
N PHE A 285 15.00 -21.45 -16.85
CA PHE A 285 15.04 -19.99 -16.78
C PHE A 285 15.75 -19.48 -15.51
N ALA A 286 15.78 -20.29 -14.45
CA ALA A 286 16.49 -20.01 -13.20
C ALA A 286 18.01 -20.21 -13.32
N ASP A 287 18.47 -21.08 -14.22
CA ASP A 287 19.90 -21.33 -14.46
C ASP A 287 20.56 -20.24 -15.33
N LEU A 288 19.77 -19.49 -16.11
CA LEU A 288 20.25 -18.41 -17.00
C LEU A 288 20.87 -17.22 -16.24
N LEU A 289 20.50 -17.02 -14.97
CA LEU A 289 20.90 -15.84 -14.18
C LEU A 289 21.97 -16.12 -13.12
N SER A 290 22.50 -17.36 -13.02
CA SER A 290 23.53 -17.81 -12.05
C SER A 290 23.20 -17.62 -10.55
N THR A 291 22.21 -16.81 -10.24
CA THR A 291 21.48 -16.63 -8.99
C THR A 291 20.01 -16.88 -9.32
N ARG A 292 19.21 -17.37 -8.37
CA ARG A 292 17.76 -17.53 -8.58
C ARG A 292 17.03 -16.31 -7.99
N PRO A 293 17.06 -15.13 -8.65
CA PRO A 293 16.54 -13.87 -8.06
C PRO A 293 15.06 -13.97 -7.70
N VAL A 294 14.31 -14.83 -8.38
CA VAL A 294 12.90 -15.11 -8.08
C VAL A 294 12.74 -15.66 -6.66
N VAL A 295 13.68 -16.48 -6.18
CA VAL A 295 13.68 -17.08 -4.83
C VAL A 295 13.97 -16.05 -3.75
N LEU A 296 14.73 -14.99 -4.06
CA LEU A 296 15.07 -13.93 -3.11
C LEU A 296 14.08 -12.75 -3.14
N ILE A 297 13.63 -12.34 -4.33
CA ILE A 297 12.79 -11.15 -4.52
C ILE A 297 11.34 -11.41 -4.11
N LEU A 298 10.80 -12.60 -4.42
CA LEU A 298 9.39 -12.89 -4.16
C LEU A 298 9.08 -12.93 -2.65
N PRO A 299 9.87 -13.58 -1.78
CA PRO A 299 9.64 -13.55 -0.34
C PRO A 299 9.71 -12.15 0.25
N ILE A 300 10.67 -11.31 -0.19
CA ILE A 300 10.76 -9.90 0.20
C ILE A 300 9.46 -9.18 -0.17
N LEU A 301 9.03 -9.30 -1.43
CA LEU A 301 7.81 -8.66 -1.92
C LEU A 301 6.57 -9.11 -1.14
N MET A 302 6.40 -10.43 -0.94
CA MET A 302 5.28 -11.00 -0.20
C MET A 302 5.30 -10.60 1.28
N GLY A 303 6.47 -10.54 1.90
CA GLY A 303 6.66 -10.04 3.25
C GLY A 303 6.23 -8.57 3.38
N VAL A 304 6.71 -7.70 2.48
CA VAL A 304 6.36 -6.27 2.47
C VAL A 304 4.86 -6.06 2.27
N ILE A 305 4.28 -6.68 1.23
CA ILE A 305 2.87 -6.52 0.90
C ILE A 305 2.00 -6.97 2.07
N THR A 306 2.31 -8.13 2.67
CA THR A 306 1.50 -8.67 3.77
C THR A 306 1.61 -7.82 5.02
N LEU A 307 2.82 -7.31 5.35
CA LEU A 307 3.02 -6.40 6.47
C LEU A 307 2.24 -5.09 6.31
N VAL A 308 2.28 -4.49 5.12
CA VAL A 308 1.57 -3.24 4.83
C VAL A 308 0.06 -3.44 4.88
N LEU A 309 -0.45 -4.51 4.28
CA LEU A 309 -1.90 -4.79 4.26
C LEU A 309 -2.43 -5.11 5.67
N MET A 310 -1.75 -5.94 6.46
CA MET A 310 -2.29 -6.46 7.72
C MET A 310 -2.12 -5.51 8.90
N SER A 311 -1.03 -4.75 8.96
CA SER A 311 -0.71 -3.91 10.13
C SER A 311 -1.72 -2.79 10.39
N GLN A 312 -2.35 -2.25 9.33
CA GLN A 312 -3.32 -1.16 9.45
C GLN A 312 -4.77 -1.65 9.41
N ALA A 313 -5.05 -2.68 8.63
CA ALA A 313 -6.37 -3.29 8.50
C ALA A 313 -6.92 -3.77 9.85
N THR A 314 -6.03 -4.34 10.68
CA THR A 314 -6.40 -5.01 11.92
C THR A 314 -7.14 -4.10 12.90
N PHE A 315 -6.84 -2.80 12.94
CA PHE A 315 -7.56 -1.86 13.79
C PHE A 315 -8.58 -1.02 13.01
N SER A 316 -8.31 -0.65 11.75
CA SER A 316 -9.20 0.26 11.01
C SER A 316 -10.65 -0.23 10.89
N ASN A 317 -10.89 -1.54 10.78
CA ASN A 317 -12.24 -2.13 10.70
C ASN A 317 -12.87 -2.48 12.05
N GLU A 318 -12.09 -2.46 13.13
CA GLU A 318 -12.57 -2.91 14.44
C GLU A 318 -13.44 -1.84 15.08
N ARG A 319 -14.59 -2.27 15.60
CA ARG A 319 -15.46 -1.41 16.40
C ARG A 319 -15.02 -1.49 17.85
N GLY A 320 -13.96 -0.74 18.18
CA GLY A 320 -13.36 -0.75 19.52
C GLY A 320 -14.38 -0.53 20.62
N TRP A 321 -15.36 0.35 20.40
CA TRP A 321 -16.43 0.65 21.35
C TRP A 321 -17.36 -0.52 21.67
N LEU A 322 -17.55 -1.47 20.76
CA LEU A 322 -18.31 -2.71 21.03
C LEU A 322 -17.41 -3.78 21.65
N ALA A 323 -16.19 -3.91 21.14
CA ALA A 323 -15.28 -4.98 21.54
C ALA A 323 -14.75 -4.77 22.96
N PHE A 324 -14.36 -3.55 23.30
CA PHE A 324 -13.75 -3.21 24.60
C PHE A 324 -14.77 -3.14 25.74
N THR A 325 -16.05 -2.95 25.43
CA THR A 325 -17.13 -3.04 26.43
C THR A 325 -17.55 -4.49 26.68
N ALA A 326 -17.42 -5.37 25.68
CA ALA A 326 -17.83 -6.76 25.79
C ALA A 326 -16.75 -7.67 26.44
N MET A 327 -15.48 -7.28 26.38
CA MET A 327 -14.35 -8.10 26.88
C MET A 327 -13.18 -7.21 27.33
N ASP A 328 -12.40 -7.69 28.31
CA ASP A 328 -11.13 -7.04 28.69
C ASP A 328 -10.27 -6.79 27.44
N PRO A 329 -9.90 -5.52 27.14
CA PRO A 329 -9.19 -5.17 25.91
C PRO A 329 -7.89 -5.95 25.72
N ALA A 330 -7.19 -6.28 26.81
CA ALA A 330 -5.99 -7.08 26.73
C ALA A 330 -6.25 -8.50 26.22
N VAL A 331 -7.37 -9.12 26.58
CA VAL A 331 -7.70 -10.47 26.12
C VAL A 331 -8.18 -10.43 24.68
N TYR A 332 -9.04 -9.45 24.34
CA TYR A 332 -9.53 -9.26 22.97
C TYR A 332 -8.38 -9.05 21.97
N LEU A 333 -7.51 -8.07 22.24
CA LEU A 333 -6.44 -7.70 21.31
C LEU A 333 -5.41 -8.82 21.11
N ARG A 334 -5.11 -9.61 22.16
CA ARG A 334 -4.19 -10.76 22.03
C ARG A 334 -4.75 -11.82 21.09
N HIS A 335 -6.02 -12.16 21.21
CA HIS A 335 -6.66 -13.15 20.34
C HIS A 335 -6.88 -12.61 18.92
N LEU A 336 -7.20 -11.32 18.79
CA LEU A 336 -7.26 -10.63 17.51
C LEU A 336 -5.92 -10.73 16.77
N LEU A 337 -4.80 -10.37 17.43
CA LEU A 337 -3.47 -10.41 16.84
C LEU A 337 -3.04 -11.84 16.47
N LEU A 338 -3.33 -12.81 17.34
CA LEU A 338 -3.04 -14.22 17.02
C LEU A 338 -3.83 -14.67 15.79
N SER A 339 -5.13 -14.35 15.73
CA SER A 339 -5.96 -14.69 14.57
C SER A 339 -5.44 -14.04 13.27
N ARG A 340 -4.90 -12.83 13.35
CA ARG A 340 -4.29 -12.12 12.23
C ARG A 340 -2.92 -12.68 11.84
N ALA A 341 -2.09 -13.11 12.79
CA ALA A 341 -0.84 -13.81 12.50
C ALA A 341 -1.10 -15.15 11.78
N VAL A 342 -2.11 -15.91 12.20
CA VAL A 342 -2.55 -17.14 11.53
C VAL A 342 -3.13 -16.84 10.14
N SER A 343 -3.89 -15.75 10.02
CA SER A 343 -4.41 -15.27 8.73
C SER A 343 -3.28 -14.91 7.75
N THR A 344 -2.24 -14.24 8.26
CA THR A 344 -1.01 -13.93 7.50
C THR A 344 -0.34 -15.23 7.02
N LEU A 345 -0.21 -16.24 7.90
CA LEU A 345 0.29 -17.56 7.52
C LEU A 345 -0.57 -18.26 6.46
N ALA A 346 -1.90 -18.07 6.44
CA ALA A 346 -2.73 -18.64 5.37
C ALA A 346 -2.42 -18.02 3.99
N ILE A 347 -1.95 -16.77 3.95
CA ILE A 347 -1.56 -16.08 2.71
C ILE A 347 -0.17 -16.52 2.25
N ILE A 348 0.83 -16.49 3.14
CA ILE A 348 2.24 -16.67 2.78
C ILE A 348 2.76 -18.10 3.04
N GLY A 349 2.05 -18.88 3.85
CA GLY A 349 2.44 -20.24 4.25
C GLY A 349 2.70 -21.18 3.07
N PRO A 350 1.85 -21.21 2.02
CA PRO A 350 2.13 -22.02 0.84
C PRO A 350 3.48 -21.70 0.17
N PHE A 351 3.89 -20.44 0.11
CA PHE A 351 5.19 -20.03 -0.40
C PHE A 351 6.34 -20.44 0.52
N GLY A 352 6.14 -20.35 1.84
CA GLY A 352 7.10 -20.86 2.83
C GLY A 352 7.35 -22.35 2.69
N ILE A 353 6.29 -23.15 2.51
CA ILE A 353 6.37 -24.60 2.28
C ILE A 353 7.09 -24.91 0.97
N VAL A 354 6.76 -24.20 -0.12
CA VAL A 354 7.44 -24.37 -1.41
C VAL A 354 8.93 -24.06 -1.29
N ASN A 355 9.32 -23.03 -0.55
CA ASN A 355 10.73 -22.71 -0.31
C ASN A 355 11.44 -23.80 0.51
N SER A 356 10.76 -24.43 1.49
CA SER A 356 11.31 -25.61 2.16
C SER A 356 11.51 -26.78 1.19
N VAL A 357 10.58 -27.02 0.27
CA VAL A 357 10.73 -28.05 -0.77
C VAL A 357 11.90 -27.72 -1.69
N LEU A 358 12.02 -26.48 -2.17
CA LEU A 358 13.15 -26.02 -2.98
C LEU A 358 14.49 -26.22 -2.25
N ALA A 359 14.53 -25.98 -0.94
CA ALA A 359 15.71 -26.24 -0.13
C ALA A 359 16.10 -27.73 -0.11
N PHE A 360 15.13 -28.63 0.04
CA PHE A 360 15.40 -30.08 -0.06
C PHE A 360 15.84 -30.51 -1.46
N LEU A 361 15.44 -29.77 -2.50
CA LEU A 361 15.87 -29.98 -3.89
C LEU A 361 17.22 -29.32 -4.21
N GLY A 362 17.92 -28.77 -3.22
CA GLY A 362 19.28 -28.23 -3.36
C GLY A 362 19.38 -26.72 -3.53
N VAL A 363 18.27 -25.98 -3.42
CA VAL A 363 18.28 -24.50 -3.47
C VAL A 363 18.55 -23.93 -2.08
N SER A 364 19.80 -23.61 -1.79
CA SER A 364 20.25 -23.13 -0.47
C SER A 364 19.46 -21.91 0.04
N GLU A 365 19.09 -20.99 -0.87
CA GLU A 365 18.32 -19.78 -0.57
C GLU A 365 16.92 -20.09 -0.02
N GLY A 366 16.34 -21.24 -0.41
CA GLY A 366 15.01 -21.65 0.04
C GLY A 366 14.90 -21.84 1.55
N VAL A 367 15.99 -22.18 2.23
CA VAL A 367 16.01 -22.28 3.69
C VAL A 367 15.75 -20.91 4.32
N ASN A 368 16.48 -19.89 3.89
CA ASN A 368 16.36 -18.52 4.40
C ASN A 368 14.93 -18.00 4.19
N SER A 369 14.42 -18.13 2.96
CA SER A 369 13.10 -17.65 2.59
C SER A 369 11.98 -18.38 3.34
N SER A 370 12.16 -19.67 3.64
CA SER A 370 11.17 -20.42 4.43
C SER A 370 11.07 -19.91 5.87
N ILE A 371 12.21 -19.63 6.52
CA ILE A 371 12.27 -19.06 7.87
C ILE A 371 11.62 -17.68 7.88
N VAL A 372 11.94 -16.84 6.89
CA VAL A 372 11.38 -15.49 6.75
C VAL A 372 9.85 -15.54 6.64
N LEU A 373 9.31 -16.34 5.71
CA LEU A 373 7.87 -16.38 5.45
C LEU A 373 7.08 -17.08 6.57
N LEU A 374 7.63 -18.12 7.20
CA LEU A 374 6.90 -18.89 8.21
C LEU A 374 7.02 -18.31 9.62
N ILE A 375 8.10 -17.58 9.93
CA ILE A 375 8.37 -17.10 11.30
C ILE A 375 8.47 -15.57 11.34
N THR A 376 9.38 -15.00 10.54
CA THR A 376 9.70 -13.56 10.64
C THR A 376 8.50 -12.69 10.24
N VAL A 377 7.86 -12.94 9.10
CA VAL A 377 6.75 -12.11 8.60
C VAL A 377 5.51 -12.15 9.52
N PRO A 378 4.99 -13.30 9.97
CA PRO A 378 3.89 -13.34 10.94
C PRO A 378 4.22 -12.63 12.24
N SER A 379 5.42 -12.83 12.78
CA SER A 379 5.87 -12.18 14.02
C SER A 379 6.00 -10.66 13.86
N ALA A 380 6.55 -10.23 12.72
CA ALA A 380 6.65 -8.83 12.34
C ALA A 380 5.29 -8.17 12.18
N SER A 381 4.27 -8.89 11.71
CA SER A 381 2.91 -8.35 11.59
C SER A 381 2.31 -7.98 12.95
N ILE A 382 2.60 -8.74 14.00
CA ILE A 382 2.19 -8.44 15.38
C ILE A 382 2.89 -7.17 15.87
N LEU A 383 4.21 -7.08 15.68
CA LEU A 383 5.00 -5.92 16.09
C LEU A 383 4.61 -4.64 15.34
N ALA A 384 4.39 -4.74 14.02
CA ALA A 384 3.93 -3.63 13.21
C ALA A 384 2.56 -3.13 13.70
N THR A 385 1.61 -4.05 13.92
CA THR A 385 0.27 -3.72 14.42
C THR A 385 0.33 -3.07 15.81
N TYR A 386 1.22 -3.56 16.69
CA TYR A 386 1.50 -2.96 18.00
C TYR A 386 2.00 -1.51 17.89
N LEU A 387 3.03 -1.28 17.06
CA LEU A 387 3.63 0.05 16.89
C LEU A 387 2.63 1.03 16.31
N VAL A 388 1.86 0.59 15.32
CA VAL A 388 0.78 1.36 14.70
C VAL A 388 -0.27 1.78 15.74
N ALA A 389 -0.71 0.85 16.58
CA ALA A 389 -1.68 1.13 17.65
C ALA A 389 -1.12 2.06 18.73
N ARG A 390 0.14 1.83 19.15
CA ARG A 390 0.81 2.66 20.16
C ARG A 390 1.03 4.10 19.70
N MET A 391 1.38 4.30 18.42
CA MET A 391 1.50 5.62 17.83
C MET A 391 0.13 6.29 17.62
N GLY A 392 -0.97 5.53 17.70
CA GLY A 392 -2.34 5.97 17.43
C GLY A 392 -2.48 6.54 16.03
N ALA A 393 -1.79 5.93 15.07
CA ALA A 393 -1.78 6.32 13.68
C ALA A 393 -2.94 5.71 12.87
N VAL A 394 -3.75 4.84 13.50
CA VAL A 394 -4.93 4.25 12.89
C VAL A 394 -6.18 4.92 13.43
N GLN A 395 -7.03 5.33 12.49
CA GLN A 395 -8.38 5.81 12.76
C GLN A 395 -9.37 4.71 12.41
N GLN A 396 -10.44 4.62 13.20
CA GLN A 396 -11.54 3.72 12.91
C GLN A 396 -12.27 4.20 11.66
N VAL A 397 -12.51 3.30 10.73
CA VAL A 397 -13.28 3.60 9.53
C VAL A 397 -14.76 3.52 9.87
N LYS A 398 -15.46 4.63 9.61
CA LYS A 398 -16.90 4.75 9.80
C LYS A 398 -17.68 4.38 8.53
N GLU A 399 -17.15 4.74 7.37
CA GLU A 399 -17.78 4.53 6.06
C GLU A 399 -16.74 4.09 5.03
N GLU A 400 -17.08 3.09 4.21
CA GLU A 400 -16.27 2.68 3.06
C GLU A 400 -16.34 3.73 1.94
N GLY A 401 -15.27 3.86 1.17
CA GLY A 401 -15.13 4.81 0.08
C GLY A 401 -14.68 6.21 0.51
N MET A 402 -14.48 6.45 1.81
CA MET A 402 -14.03 7.73 2.35
C MET A 402 -12.77 7.57 3.16
N MET A 403 -12.06 8.68 3.36
CA MET A 403 -10.93 8.72 4.27
C MET A 403 -11.42 8.88 5.72
N PRO A 404 -10.88 8.10 6.69
CA PRO A 404 -11.34 8.11 8.07
C PRO A 404 -10.98 9.39 8.86
N GLY A 405 -10.09 10.24 8.33
CA GLY A 405 -9.68 11.50 8.95
C GLY A 405 -8.46 12.10 8.29
N GLN A 406 -7.94 13.20 8.85
CA GLN A 406 -6.80 13.95 8.30
C GLN A 406 -5.53 13.10 8.15
N PHE A 407 -4.73 13.35 7.10
CA PHE A 407 -3.37 12.82 7.02
C PHE A 407 -2.49 13.51 8.05
N ASP A 408 -1.95 12.71 8.97
CA ASP A 408 -1.06 13.17 10.02
C ASP A 408 0.36 12.63 9.81
N LEU A 409 1.36 13.38 10.29
CA LEU A 409 2.76 12.97 10.30
C LEU A 409 2.94 11.62 11.01
N LYS A 410 2.12 11.33 12.02
CA LYS A 410 2.13 10.01 12.69
C LYS A 410 1.81 8.86 11.73
N GLN A 411 0.93 9.08 10.75
CA GLN A 411 0.63 8.07 9.72
C GLN A 411 1.83 7.85 8.80
N PHE A 412 2.62 8.89 8.55
CA PHE A 412 3.89 8.77 7.83
C PHE A 412 4.96 8.05 8.68
N LEU A 413 5.08 8.37 9.96
CA LEU A 413 6.06 7.73 10.86
C LEU A 413 5.84 6.21 11.06
N VAL A 414 4.62 5.72 10.81
CA VAL A 414 4.33 4.27 10.75
C VAL A 414 5.16 3.54 9.70
N ILE A 415 5.63 4.24 8.66
CA ILE A 415 6.43 3.63 7.61
C ILE A 415 7.83 3.24 8.12
N ILE A 416 8.35 3.89 9.16
CA ILE A 416 9.70 3.63 9.68
C ILE A 416 9.82 2.19 10.20
N PRO A 417 8.93 1.70 11.10
CA PRO A 417 8.91 0.29 11.46
C PRO A 417 8.81 -0.67 10.27
N ILE A 418 8.05 -0.30 9.23
CA ILE A 418 7.91 -1.13 8.03
C ILE A 418 9.26 -1.22 7.32
N TYR A 419 9.96 -0.10 7.09
CA TYR A 419 11.29 -0.10 6.47
C TYR A 419 12.34 -0.87 7.29
N ILE A 420 12.30 -0.75 8.62
CA ILE A 420 13.17 -1.57 9.50
C ILE A 420 12.90 -3.05 9.26
N MET A 421 11.63 -3.46 9.21
CA MET A 421 11.28 -4.86 8.92
C MET A 421 11.71 -5.28 7.51
N VAL A 422 11.58 -4.41 6.50
CA VAL A 422 12.05 -4.70 5.14
C VAL A 422 13.56 -4.91 5.10
N ALA A 423 14.32 -4.06 5.79
CA ALA A 423 15.77 -4.22 5.91
C ALA A 423 16.14 -5.53 6.62
N LEU A 424 15.45 -5.88 7.70
CA LEU A 424 15.66 -7.16 8.40
C LEU A 424 15.32 -8.36 7.51
N ILE A 425 14.24 -8.29 6.73
CA ILE A 425 13.87 -9.34 5.77
C ILE A 425 14.96 -9.48 4.70
N ALA A 426 15.44 -8.38 4.12
CA ALA A 426 16.50 -8.39 3.12
C ALA A 426 17.81 -9.00 3.65
N VAL A 427 18.21 -8.63 4.87
CA VAL A 427 19.39 -9.23 5.53
C VAL A 427 19.18 -10.72 5.79
N SER A 428 17.97 -11.13 6.17
CA SER A 428 17.62 -12.53 6.40
C SER A 428 17.72 -13.38 5.14
N GLU A 429 17.38 -12.83 3.96
CA GLU A 429 17.51 -13.57 2.70
C GLU A 429 18.98 -13.78 2.30
N ILE A 430 19.87 -12.84 2.63
CA ILE A 430 21.30 -12.91 2.26
C ILE A 430 22.08 -13.90 3.13
N SER A 431 21.72 -14.05 4.41
CA SER A 431 22.48 -14.86 5.38
C SER A 431 21.59 -15.77 6.21
N LEU A 432 21.87 -17.07 6.20
CA LEU A 432 21.15 -18.05 7.03
C LEU A 432 21.27 -17.76 8.54
N ILE A 433 22.48 -17.41 8.99
CA ILE A 433 22.72 -17.03 10.39
C ILE A 433 21.91 -15.78 10.72
N GLY A 434 21.90 -14.80 9.81
CA GLY A 434 21.07 -13.61 9.92
C GLY A 434 19.59 -13.96 10.03
N SER A 435 19.08 -14.85 9.17
CA SER A 435 17.69 -15.30 9.16
C SER A 435 17.29 -15.93 10.50
N ILE A 436 18.11 -16.84 11.04
CA ILE A 436 17.83 -17.51 12.31
C ILE A 436 17.82 -16.49 13.47
N ILE A 437 18.83 -15.61 13.55
CA ILE A 437 18.92 -14.60 14.61
C ILE A 437 17.72 -13.65 14.54
N ILE A 438 17.41 -13.13 13.36
CA ILE A 438 16.32 -12.17 13.16
C ILE A 438 14.98 -12.83 13.47
N ALA A 439 14.71 -14.04 12.97
CA ALA A 439 13.49 -14.78 13.27
C ALA A 439 13.32 -15.01 14.78
N THR A 440 14.41 -15.36 15.47
CA THR A 440 14.41 -15.59 16.92
C THR A 440 14.12 -14.29 17.68
N VAL A 441 14.83 -13.20 17.37
CA VAL A 441 14.64 -11.90 18.04
C VAL A 441 13.24 -11.36 17.81
N VAL A 442 12.78 -11.33 16.55
CA VAL A 442 11.45 -10.84 16.18
C VAL A 442 10.36 -11.72 16.80
N GLY A 443 10.54 -13.04 16.81
CA GLY A 443 9.63 -13.99 17.44
C GLY A 443 9.51 -13.79 18.96
N ILE A 444 10.64 -13.66 19.67
CA ILE A 444 10.65 -13.39 21.12
C ILE A 444 9.96 -12.05 21.41
N LEU A 445 10.28 -10.99 20.66
CA LEU A 445 9.64 -9.69 20.85
C LEU A 445 8.13 -9.75 20.60
N ALA A 446 7.69 -10.46 19.56
CA ALA A 446 6.26 -10.66 19.28
C ALA A 446 5.58 -11.40 20.44
N LEU A 447 6.18 -12.46 20.98
CA LEU A 447 5.67 -13.21 22.13
C LEU A 447 5.61 -12.35 23.40
N LEU A 448 6.64 -11.55 23.68
CA LEU A 448 6.67 -10.63 24.82
C LEU A 448 5.56 -9.57 24.71
N MET A 449 5.38 -8.99 23.51
CA MET A 449 4.28 -8.04 23.26
C MET A 449 2.92 -8.72 23.41
N MET A 450 2.76 -9.94 22.92
CA MET A 450 1.56 -10.72 23.17
C MET A 450 1.40 -11.03 24.65
N ALA A 451 2.44 -11.26 25.43
CA ALA A 451 2.35 -11.60 26.86
C ALA A 451 1.83 -10.45 27.74
N SER A 452 2.17 -9.21 27.38
CA SER A 452 2.00 -8.04 28.24
C SER A 452 0.57 -7.48 28.27
N LYS A 453 -0.22 -7.87 29.27
CA LYS A 453 -1.60 -7.38 29.46
C LYS A 453 -1.68 -5.88 29.73
N SER A 454 -0.77 -5.32 30.53
CA SER A 454 -0.75 -3.90 30.90
C SER A 454 -0.57 -3.01 29.69
N VAL A 455 0.30 -3.42 28.77
CA VAL A 455 0.57 -2.71 27.51
C VAL A 455 -0.68 -2.62 26.64
N TRP A 456 -1.42 -3.73 26.47
CA TRP A 456 -2.64 -3.73 25.66
C TRP A 456 -3.78 -2.92 26.27
N ARG A 457 -3.95 -2.96 27.60
CA ARG A 457 -4.91 -2.07 28.27
C ARG A 457 -4.55 -0.60 28.06
N GLY A 458 -3.28 -0.23 28.24
CA GLY A 458 -2.80 1.14 28.01
C GLY A 458 -2.89 1.59 26.55
N ILE A 459 -2.88 0.66 25.58
CA ILE A 459 -3.18 0.98 24.17
C ILE A 459 -4.67 1.24 24.00
N ALA A 460 -5.54 0.39 24.55
CA ALA A 460 -6.98 0.56 24.45
C ALA A 460 -7.43 1.92 25.02
N TYR A 461 -6.94 2.30 26.21
CA TYR A 461 -7.22 3.62 26.78
C TYR A 461 -6.78 4.76 25.87
N ARG A 462 -5.55 4.70 25.33
CA ARG A 462 -5.04 5.72 24.40
C ARG A 462 -5.82 5.79 23.09
N LEU A 463 -6.31 4.66 22.58
CA LEU A 463 -7.17 4.65 21.41
C LEU A 463 -8.49 5.37 21.71
N THR A 464 -9.11 5.07 22.86
CA THR A 464 -10.34 5.75 23.32
C THR A 464 -10.14 7.25 23.52
N GLU A 465 -9.08 7.67 24.23
CA GLU A 465 -8.76 9.10 24.45
C GLU A 465 -8.58 9.89 23.15
N ARG A 466 -8.15 9.21 22.07
CA ARG A 466 -7.91 9.81 20.76
C ARG A 466 -9.13 9.77 19.84
N GLY A 467 -10.30 9.39 20.35
CA GLY A 467 -11.55 9.32 19.58
C GLY A 467 -11.58 8.20 18.55
N PHE A 468 -10.81 7.13 18.78
CA PHE A 468 -10.96 5.89 18.00
C PHE A 468 -12.30 5.20 18.30
N VAL A 469 -12.78 5.31 19.55
CA VAL A 469 -14.01 4.73 20.10
C VAL A 469 -15.08 5.81 20.20
#